data_AF-A0A034V0P8-F1
#
_entry.id   AF-A0A034V0P8-F1
#
_cell.length_a   1.000
_cell.length_b   1.000
_cell.length_c   1.000
_cell.angle_alpha   90.00
_cell.angle_beta   90.00
_cell.angle_gamma   90.00
#
_symmetry.space_group_name_H-M   'P 1'
#
loop_
_entity.id
_entity.type
_entity.pdbx_description
1 polymer ?
#
loop_
_entity_poly.entity_id
_entity_poly.type
_entity_poly.pdbx_seq_one_letter_code
_entity_poly.pdbx_strand_id
1 'polypeptide(L)'
;QLPYLTPESVNQTSKAQIEIVLFNRVPKVGSQTLMALLNLLSKRHEFEARRDMPSPMETIMLTKTFENNLADEIMEKGEGTTYTKHVAFIDFGKLDLPWPIYINLVRHPVERLISWFYYVRAPWYIAERVRNFPGQYKVPTIKWLKKSFETCVLQHHEECTFTQGEEHSLGDHRRQMLFFCGQNRELCMPFNSYQAMQRAKRNVENYYSVVGTWEETNITLTVLEHYIPRFFSGATETYYQAKNRLHQVNRNSIKPSVSQEVREILHKNLTNEIEFYNFCKQR
;
A
#
# COMPACT_ATOMS: atom_id res chain seq x y z
N GLN A 1 28.93 -8.69 6.53
CA GLN A 1 27.78 -9.53 6.92
C GLN A 1 27.69 -9.48 8.44
N LEU A 2 26.57 -9.02 9.00
CA LEU A 2 26.37 -8.97 10.45
C LEU A 2 26.12 -10.41 10.95
N PRO A 3 27.00 -11.01 11.76
CA PRO A 3 27.00 -12.44 12.06
C PRO A 3 25.87 -12.92 12.99
N TYR A 4 24.83 -12.12 13.22
CA TYR A 4 23.76 -12.39 14.20
C TYR A 4 22.33 -12.36 13.63
N LEU A 5 22.16 -12.17 12.32
CA LEU A 5 20.84 -12.16 11.69
C LEU A 5 20.55 -13.53 11.09
N THR A 6 19.81 -14.37 11.82
CA THR A 6 19.17 -15.57 11.22
C THR A 6 17.79 -15.20 10.66
N PRO A 7 17.28 -15.94 9.66
CA PRO A 7 15.91 -15.77 9.19
C PRO A 7 14.86 -15.81 10.32
N GLU A 8 15.05 -16.65 11.36
CA GLU A 8 14.12 -16.64 12.51
C GLU A 8 14.23 -15.34 13.34
N SER A 9 15.44 -14.78 13.49
CA SER A 9 15.66 -13.55 14.27
C SER A 9 15.01 -12.31 13.65
N VAL A 10 14.77 -12.33 12.33
CA VAL A 10 14.12 -11.24 11.58
C VAL A 10 12.64 -11.51 11.30
N ASN A 11 12.18 -12.75 11.47
CA ASN A 11 10.79 -13.14 11.23
C ASN A 11 9.86 -12.60 12.32
N GLN A 12 9.22 -11.46 12.03
CA GLN A 12 8.24 -10.84 12.93
C GLN A 12 6.93 -11.64 13.07
N THR A 13 6.66 -12.64 12.22
CA THR A 13 5.44 -13.46 12.33
C THR A 13 5.38 -14.20 13.66
N SER A 14 6.53 -14.66 14.16
CA SER A 14 6.63 -15.32 15.48
C SER A 14 6.24 -14.43 16.66
N LYS A 15 6.23 -13.09 16.47
CA LYS A 15 5.86 -12.12 17.50
C LYS A 15 4.40 -11.69 17.44
N ALA A 16 3.66 -12.11 16.41
CA ALA A 16 2.23 -11.89 16.35
C ALA A 16 1.55 -12.68 17.48
N GLN A 17 0.53 -12.07 18.10
CA GLN A 17 -0.19 -12.64 19.24
C GLN A 17 -1.56 -13.19 18.83
N ILE A 18 -1.98 -12.89 17.61
CA ILE A 18 -3.25 -13.36 17.03
C ILE A 18 -3.05 -13.67 15.54
N GLU A 19 -3.71 -14.72 15.07
CA GLU A 19 -3.61 -15.16 13.67
C GLU A 19 -4.56 -14.37 12.75
N ILE A 20 -4.34 -13.06 12.69
CA ILE A 20 -4.97 -12.15 11.74
C ILE A 20 -3.88 -11.53 10.87
N VAL A 21 -3.97 -11.67 9.54
CA VAL A 21 -3.06 -10.98 8.62
C VAL A 21 -3.63 -9.61 8.29
N LEU A 22 -2.96 -8.55 8.75
CA LEU A 22 -3.36 -7.18 8.47
C LEU A 22 -2.56 -6.61 7.29
N PHE A 23 -3.26 -6.34 6.19
CA PHE A 23 -2.71 -5.67 5.02
C PHE A 23 -3.19 -4.22 4.95
N ASN A 24 -2.44 -3.32 5.59
CA ASN A 24 -2.70 -1.88 5.57
C ASN A 24 -2.22 -1.24 4.24
N ARG A 25 -2.89 -1.64 3.16
CA ARG A 25 -2.43 -1.51 1.78
C ARG A 25 -2.15 -0.08 1.33
N VAL A 26 -1.00 0.11 0.70
CA VAL A 26 -0.67 1.33 -0.06
C VAL A 26 -1.43 1.36 -1.40
N PRO A 27 -1.92 2.52 -1.88
CA PRO A 27 -2.45 2.65 -3.23
C PRO A 27 -1.42 2.37 -4.32
N LYS A 28 -1.85 1.64 -5.36
CA LYS A 28 -1.11 1.39 -6.62
C LYS A 28 0.15 0.52 -6.51
N VAL A 29 0.28 -0.25 -5.43
CA VAL A 29 1.33 -1.27 -5.26
C VAL A 29 0.91 -2.67 -5.74
N GLY A 30 -0.21 -2.79 -6.48
CA GLY A 30 -0.76 -4.09 -6.88
C GLY A 30 -1.54 -4.80 -5.76
N SER A 31 -2.10 -4.04 -4.82
CA SER A 31 -2.88 -4.55 -3.68
C SER A 31 -4.07 -5.42 -4.08
N GLN A 32 -4.78 -5.08 -5.16
CA GLN A 32 -5.88 -5.92 -5.64
C GLN A 32 -5.42 -7.28 -6.20
N THR A 33 -4.22 -7.35 -6.79
CA THR A 33 -3.64 -8.63 -7.21
C THR A 33 -3.38 -9.51 -6.00
N LEU A 34 -2.82 -8.95 -4.93
CA LEU A 34 -2.62 -9.68 -3.67
C LEU A 34 -3.96 -10.10 -3.04
N MET A 35 -4.96 -9.22 -3.04
CA MET A 35 -6.30 -9.58 -2.53
C MET A 35 -6.97 -10.68 -3.35
N ALA A 36 -6.83 -10.65 -4.68
CA ALA A 36 -7.36 -11.71 -5.53
C ALA A 36 -6.64 -13.04 -5.28
N LEU A 37 -5.33 -13.02 -5.03
CA LEU A 37 -4.55 -14.19 -4.60
C LEU A 37 -5.02 -14.69 -3.21
N LEU A 38 -5.19 -13.79 -2.24
CA LEU A 38 -5.72 -14.12 -0.91
C LEU A 38 -7.10 -14.79 -1.01
N ASN A 39 -8.00 -14.33 -1.88
CA ASN A 39 -9.31 -14.96 -2.12
C ASN A 39 -9.22 -16.37 -2.74
N LEU A 40 -8.13 -16.68 -3.47
CA LEU A 40 -7.89 -18.04 -3.97
C LEU A 40 -7.34 -18.93 -2.86
N LEU A 41 -6.37 -18.41 -2.10
CA LEU A 41 -5.74 -19.12 -0.99
C LEU A 41 -6.69 -19.36 0.18
N SER A 42 -7.64 -18.44 0.42
CA SER A 42 -8.65 -18.55 1.48
C SER A 42 -9.51 -19.80 1.33
N LYS A 43 -9.74 -20.23 0.09
CA LYS A 43 -10.45 -21.48 -0.23
C LYS A 43 -9.61 -22.73 -0.01
N ARG A 44 -8.30 -22.61 -0.10
CA ARG A 44 -7.34 -23.71 0.09
C ARG A 44 -7.04 -23.96 1.56
N HIS A 45 -7.00 -22.88 2.35
CA HIS A 45 -6.52 -22.89 3.74
C HIS A 45 -7.58 -22.50 4.76
N GLU A 46 -8.86 -22.48 4.35
CA GLU A 46 -10.02 -22.29 5.23
C GLU A 46 -9.95 -21.02 6.11
N PHE A 47 -9.45 -19.92 5.55
CA PHE A 47 -9.45 -18.61 6.19
C PHE A 47 -10.41 -17.65 5.49
N GLU A 48 -10.72 -16.50 6.11
CA GLU A 48 -11.58 -15.48 5.52
C GLU A 48 -10.77 -14.30 4.93
N ALA A 49 -10.95 -14.02 3.64
CA ALA A 49 -10.32 -12.87 2.98
C ALA A 49 -11.24 -11.63 3.08
N ARG A 50 -11.06 -10.81 4.11
CA ARG A 50 -11.87 -9.61 4.38
C ARG A 50 -11.19 -8.33 3.89
N ARG A 51 -12.03 -7.38 3.47
CA ARG A 51 -11.63 -6.02 3.11
C ARG A 51 -12.60 -5.03 3.73
N ASP A 52 -12.15 -3.80 3.89
CA ASP A 52 -13.02 -2.72 4.31
C ASP A 52 -14.14 -2.42 3.28
N MET A 53 -15.25 -1.91 3.80
CA MET A 53 -16.38 -1.49 2.99
C MET A 53 -16.03 -0.26 2.15
N PRO A 54 -16.47 -0.18 0.88
CA PRO A 54 -16.21 0.98 0.05
C PRO A 54 -16.71 2.28 0.70
N SER A 55 -15.84 3.27 0.80
CA SER A 55 -16.15 4.61 1.29
C SER A 55 -15.99 5.65 0.17
N PRO A 56 -16.77 6.76 0.17
CA PRO A 56 -16.57 7.85 -0.79
C PRO A 56 -15.19 8.51 -0.64
N MET A 57 -14.64 8.48 0.58
CA MET A 57 -13.33 9.00 0.92
C MET A 57 -12.56 7.98 1.77
N GLU A 58 -11.33 7.71 1.34
CA GLU A 58 -10.39 6.89 2.12
C GLU A 58 -9.68 7.78 3.14
N THR A 59 -9.86 7.46 4.42
CA THR A 59 -9.19 8.15 5.53
C THR A 59 -7.98 7.33 5.96
N ILE A 60 -6.79 7.79 5.57
CA ILE A 60 -5.53 7.08 5.89
C ILE A 60 -5.08 7.36 7.32
N MET A 61 -5.17 8.63 7.75
CA MET A 61 -4.84 9.09 9.09
C MET A 61 -6.11 9.20 9.92
N LEU A 62 -6.18 8.42 10.99
CA LEU A 62 -7.35 8.31 11.84
C LEU A 62 -7.26 9.25 13.05
N THR A 63 -8.41 9.69 13.55
CA THR A 63 -8.48 10.24 14.90
C THR A 63 -8.33 9.10 15.91
N LYS A 64 -8.02 9.42 17.17
CA LYS A 64 -7.83 8.39 18.19
C LYS A 64 -9.05 7.48 18.36
N THR A 65 -10.26 8.04 18.28
CA THR A 65 -11.51 7.28 18.35
C THR A 65 -11.65 6.33 17.17
N PHE A 66 -11.40 6.79 15.94
CA PHE A 66 -11.49 5.92 14.76
C PHE A 66 -10.37 4.88 14.71
N GLU A 67 -9.18 5.19 15.24
CA GLU A 67 -8.08 4.24 15.39
C GLU A 67 -8.49 3.09 16.32
N ASN A 68 -9.02 3.38 17.51
CA ASN A 68 -9.52 2.36 18.45
C ASN A 68 -10.64 1.53 17.82
N ASN A 69 -11.68 2.19 17.29
CA ASN A 69 -12.83 1.47 16.71
C ASN A 69 -12.41 0.54 15.56
N LEU A 70 -11.46 0.96 14.72
CA LEU A 70 -10.97 0.12 13.63
C LEU A 70 -10.14 -1.05 14.18
N ALA A 71 -9.31 -0.82 15.19
CA ALA A 71 -8.52 -1.89 15.79
C ALA A 71 -9.43 -2.95 16.44
N ASP A 72 -10.45 -2.52 17.18
CA ASP A 72 -11.48 -3.40 17.74
C ASP A 72 -12.23 -4.16 16.63
N GLU A 73 -12.66 -3.48 15.57
CA GLU A 73 -13.33 -4.11 14.42
C GLU A 73 -12.47 -5.20 13.76
N ILE A 74 -11.15 -4.99 13.68
CA ILE A 74 -10.20 -5.97 13.14
C ILE A 74 -10.11 -7.17 14.09
N MET A 75 -10.00 -6.94 15.40
CA MET A 75 -9.93 -8.01 16.41
C MET A 75 -11.20 -8.86 16.43
N GLU A 76 -12.37 -8.24 16.30
CA GLU A 76 -13.67 -8.91 16.24
C GLU A 76 -13.83 -9.84 15.03
N LYS A 77 -12.98 -9.75 14.00
CA LYS A 77 -13.04 -10.71 12.88
C LYS A 77 -12.60 -12.12 13.27
N GLY A 78 -11.84 -12.25 14.36
CA GLY A 78 -11.34 -13.53 14.82
C GLY A 78 -10.17 -14.09 13.99
N GLU A 79 -9.54 -15.13 14.53
CA GLU A 79 -8.41 -15.81 13.91
C GLU A 79 -8.75 -16.48 12.58
N GLY A 80 -7.72 -16.70 11.75
CA GLY A 80 -7.94 -17.23 10.41
C GLY A 80 -8.61 -16.20 9.50
N THR A 81 -8.24 -14.93 9.64
CA THR A 81 -8.74 -13.85 8.79
C THR A 81 -7.58 -13.06 8.21
N THR A 82 -7.70 -12.64 6.95
CA THR A 82 -6.92 -11.51 6.44
C THR A 82 -7.80 -10.28 6.35
N TYR A 83 -7.32 -9.13 6.83
CA TYR A 83 -8.05 -7.86 6.75
C TYR A 83 -7.26 -6.85 5.94
N THR A 84 -7.87 -6.32 4.89
CA THR A 84 -7.24 -5.38 3.97
C THR A 84 -7.92 -4.01 4.02
N LYS A 85 -7.16 -2.95 4.30
CA LYS A 85 -7.68 -1.57 4.35
C LYS A 85 -6.63 -0.53 3.95
N HIS A 86 -7.05 0.57 3.33
CA HIS A 86 -6.22 1.75 3.16
C HIS A 86 -6.11 2.54 4.47
N VAL A 87 -5.07 2.30 5.26
CA VAL A 87 -4.85 2.98 6.55
C VAL A 87 -3.36 3.06 6.88
N ALA A 88 -2.93 4.11 7.58
CA ALA A 88 -1.59 4.17 8.14
C ALA A 88 -1.39 3.13 9.25
N PHE A 89 -0.14 2.74 9.50
CA PHE A 89 0.24 1.78 10.53
C PHE A 89 -0.43 2.12 11.88
N ILE A 90 -1.02 1.10 12.51
CA ILE A 90 -1.69 1.20 13.81
C ILE A 90 -0.82 0.47 14.82
N ASP A 91 -0.56 1.12 15.94
CA ASP A 91 0.28 0.56 16.99
C ASP A 91 -0.60 -0.18 18.00
N PHE A 92 -0.89 -1.46 17.73
CA PHE A 92 -1.82 -2.27 18.55
C PHE A 92 -1.37 -2.38 20.02
N GLY A 93 -0.06 -2.37 20.27
CA GLY A 93 0.49 -2.33 21.63
C GLY A 93 0.14 -1.05 22.39
N LYS A 94 -0.03 0.10 21.72
CA LYS A 94 -0.52 1.34 22.36
C LYS A 94 -2.03 1.34 22.60
N LEU A 95 -2.74 0.37 22.05
CA LEU A 95 -4.18 0.20 22.24
C LEU A 95 -4.48 -0.93 23.23
N ASP A 96 -3.44 -1.53 23.84
CA ASP A 96 -3.55 -2.71 24.69
C ASP A 96 -4.25 -3.90 24.00
N LEU A 97 -4.06 -4.02 22.67
CA LEU A 97 -4.62 -5.08 21.83
C LEU A 97 -3.50 -6.03 21.33
N PRO A 98 -3.84 -7.30 21.03
CA PRO A 98 -2.86 -8.25 20.53
C PRO A 98 -2.35 -7.86 19.14
N TRP A 99 -1.06 -8.10 18.90
CA TRP A 99 -0.42 -7.79 17.62
C TRP A 99 -0.87 -8.73 16.50
N PRO A 100 -1.44 -8.22 15.38
CA PRO A 100 -1.70 -9.01 14.19
C PRO A 100 -0.42 -9.22 13.37
N ILE A 101 -0.49 -10.12 12.38
CA ILE A 101 0.57 -10.35 11.40
C ILE A 101 0.51 -9.23 10.35
N TYR A 102 1.37 -8.22 10.47
CA TYR A 102 1.45 -7.14 9.48
C TYR A 102 2.15 -7.59 8.20
N ILE A 103 1.52 -7.32 7.05
CA ILE A 103 2.14 -7.42 5.74
C ILE A 103 1.91 -6.15 4.92
N ASN A 104 2.77 -5.91 3.94
CA ASN A 104 2.50 -4.87 2.94
C ASN A 104 3.19 -5.15 1.61
N LEU A 105 2.92 -4.27 0.64
CA LEU A 105 3.63 -4.22 -0.63
C LEU A 105 4.09 -2.79 -0.89
N VAL A 106 5.27 -2.66 -1.49
CA VAL A 106 5.83 -1.40 -1.97
C VAL A 106 6.03 -1.43 -3.48
N ARG A 107 6.10 -0.24 -4.07
CA ARG A 107 6.42 -0.05 -5.49
C ARG A 107 7.32 1.16 -5.64
N HIS A 108 8.14 1.20 -6.70
CA HIS A 108 8.93 2.37 -7.00
C HIS A 108 8.06 3.66 -7.00
N PRO A 109 8.38 4.70 -6.19
CA PRO A 109 7.50 5.85 -5.96
C PRO A 109 7.06 6.56 -7.25
N VAL A 110 7.99 6.75 -8.20
CA VAL A 110 7.70 7.39 -9.49
C VAL A 110 6.66 6.59 -10.29
N GLU A 111 6.84 5.27 -10.39
CA GLU A 111 5.93 4.39 -11.13
C GLU A 111 4.55 4.32 -10.47
N ARG A 112 4.52 4.43 -9.14
CA ARG A 112 3.30 4.48 -8.35
C ARG A 112 2.51 5.76 -8.61
N LEU A 113 3.18 6.92 -8.66
CA LEU A 113 2.57 8.22 -9.00
C LEU A 113 2.02 8.24 -10.43
N ILE A 114 2.81 7.79 -11.41
CA ILE A 114 2.36 7.64 -12.80
C ILE A 114 1.13 6.72 -12.86
N SER A 115 1.19 5.59 -12.16
CA SER A 115 0.07 4.65 -12.13
C SER A 115 -1.17 5.22 -11.45
N TRP A 116 -1.04 6.09 -10.45
CA TRP A 116 -2.17 6.77 -9.82
C TRP A 116 -2.77 7.81 -10.76
N PHE A 117 -1.92 8.66 -11.36
CA PHE A 117 -2.32 9.75 -12.24
C PHE A 117 -3.25 9.27 -13.36
N TYR A 118 -2.88 8.20 -14.06
CA TYR A 118 -3.71 7.63 -15.13
C TYR A 118 -4.88 6.80 -14.60
N TYR A 119 -4.78 6.24 -13.39
CA TYR A 119 -5.87 5.44 -12.81
C TYR A 119 -7.09 6.29 -12.48
N VAL A 120 -6.90 7.44 -11.83
CA VAL A 120 -8.01 8.35 -11.48
C VAL A 120 -8.67 9.00 -12.70
N ARG A 121 -8.02 8.91 -13.87
CA ARG A 121 -8.50 9.39 -15.18
C ARG A 121 -9.15 8.31 -16.03
N ALA A 122 -9.11 7.05 -15.60
CA ALA A 122 -9.65 5.96 -16.41
C ALA A 122 -11.19 6.04 -16.50
N PRO A 123 -11.79 5.83 -17.69
CA PRO A 123 -13.23 5.93 -17.86
C PRO A 123 -14.03 5.01 -16.92
N TRP A 124 -13.54 3.79 -16.72
CA TRP A 124 -14.17 2.80 -15.84
C TRP A 124 -14.12 3.23 -14.36
N TYR A 125 -13.04 3.89 -13.92
CA TYR A 125 -12.92 4.41 -12.55
C TYR A 125 -13.96 5.50 -12.31
N ILE A 126 -14.10 6.42 -13.27
CA ILE A 126 -15.09 7.50 -13.21
C ILE A 126 -16.50 6.92 -13.20
N ALA A 127 -16.80 5.96 -14.08
CA ALA A 127 -18.10 5.30 -14.13
C ALA A 127 -18.45 4.59 -12.82
N GLU A 128 -17.50 3.86 -12.22
CA GLU A 128 -17.69 3.21 -10.93
C GLU A 128 -17.93 4.22 -9.80
N ARG A 129 -17.18 5.34 -9.78
CA ARG A 129 -17.37 6.41 -8.78
C ARG A 129 -18.74 7.07 -8.91
N VAL A 130 -19.21 7.36 -10.13
CA VAL A 130 -20.54 7.93 -10.37
C VAL A 130 -21.64 6.95 -9.93
N ARG A 131 -21.49 5.65 -10.25
CA ARG A 131 -22.47 4.61 -9.90
C ARG A 131 -22.56 4.39 -8.40
N ASN A 132 -21.43 4.30 -7.70
CA ASN A 132 -21.38 3.97 -6.28
C ASN A 132 -21.69 5.20 -5.40
N PHE A 133 -21.46 6.42 -5.89
CA PHE A 133 -21.64 7.68 -5.15
C PHE A 133 -22.40 8.73 -5.98
N PRO A 134 -23.66 8.45 -6.38
CA PRO A 134 -24.44 9.33 -7.22
C PRO A 134 -24.66 10.69 -6.52
N GLY A 135 -24.45 11.79 -7.24
CA GLY A 135 -24.61 13.15 -6.71
C GLY A 135 -23.46 13.67 -5.83
N GLN A 136 -22.60 12.79 -5.31
CA GLN A 136 -21.44 13.18 -4.49
C GLN A 136 -20.15 13.30 -5.31
N TYR A 137 -20.00 12.49 -6.36
CA TYR A 137 -18.81 12.52 -7.21
C TYR A 137 -18.98 13.50 -8.39
N LYS A 138 -18.20 14.59 -8.37
CA LYS A 138 -18.16 15.55 -9.48
C LYS A 138 -17.34 14.99 -10.64
N VAL A 139 -17.99 14.76 -11.78
CA VAL A 139 -17.32 14.28 -12.99
C VAL A 139 -16.25 15.29 -13.45
N PRO A 140 -14.99 14.87 -13.64
CA PRO A 140 -13.93 15.77 -14.10
C PRO A 140 -14.16 16.33 -15.50
N THR A 141 -13.53 17.46 -15.80
CA THR A 141 -13.58 18.03 -17.16
C THR A 141 -12.78 17.21 -18.16
N ILE A 142 -13.18 17.23 -19.43
CA ILE A 142 -12.43 16.58 -20.53
C ILE A 142 -10.98 17.10 -20.60
N LYS A 143 -10.75 18.40 -20.34
CA LYS A 143 -9.40 18.97 -20.29
C LYS A 143 -8.53 18.30 -19.22
N TRP A 144 -9.08 18.05 -18.03
CA TRP A 144 -8.35 17.36 -16.96
C TRP A 144 -8.08 15.89 -17.30
N LEU A 145 -9.04 15.21 -17.95
CA LEU A 145 -8.91 13.81 -18.36
C LEU A 145 -7.86 13.59 -19.45
N LYS A 146 -7.75 14.52 -20.41
CA LYS A 146 -6.77 14.45 -21.50
C LYS A 146 -5.35 14.88 -21.09
N LYS A 147 -5.18 15.46 -19.91
CA LYS A 147 -3.88 15.93 -19.43
C LYS A 147 -2.90 14.74 -19.30
N SER A 148 -1.73 14.85 -19.89
CA SER A 148 -0.65 13.86 -19.71
C SER A 148 0.09 14.11 -18.39
N PHE A 149 0.73 13.07 -17.85
CA PHE A 149 1.54 13.20 -16.64
C PHE A 149 2.75 14.11 -16.86
N GLU A 150 3.36 14.03 -18.05
CA GLU A 150 4.47 14.88 -18.45
C GLU A 150 4.11 16.37 -18.47
N THR A 151 3.04 16.75 -19.17
CA THR A 151 2.54 18.13 -19.15
C THR A 151 2.18 18.57 -17.73
N CYS A 152 1.69 17.65 -16.90
CA CYS A 152 1.35 17.95 -15.51
C CYS A 152 2.56 18.35 -14.66
N VAL A 153 3.67 17.60 -14.77
CA VAL A 153 4.91 17.86 -14.04
C VAL A 153 5.63 19.09 -14.59
N LEU A 154 5.83 19.18 -15.92
CA LEU A 154 6.58 20.27 -16.55
C LEU A 154 5.91 21.64 -16.39
N GLN A 155 4.57 21.68 -16.31
CA GLN A 155 3.82 22.92 -16.07
C GLN A 155 3.53 23.18 -14.59
N HIS A 156 4.09 22.38 -13.67
CA HIS A 156 3.93 22.53 -12.22
C HIS A 156 2.46 22.61 -11.78
N HIS A 157 1.58 21.84 -12.40
CA HIS A 157 0.20 21.75 -11.93
C HIS A 157 0.17 21.16 -10.52
N GLU A 158 -0.68 21.72 -9.65
CA GLU A 158 -0.76 21.40 -8.21
C GLU A 158 -0.74 19.88 -7.90
N GLU A 159 -1.49 19.07 -8.66
CA GLU A 159 -1.58 17.61 -8.47
C GLU A 159 -0.27 16.83 -8.77
N CYS A 160 0.67 17.45 -9.46
CA CYS A 160 1.97 16.89 -9.87
C CYS A 160 3.16 17.71 -9.37
N THR A 161 2.93 18.63 -8.44
CA THR A 161 3.98 19.35 -7.73
C THR A 161 4.25 18.63 -6.41
N PHE A 162 5.51 18.29 -6.14
CA PHE A 162 5.93 17.43 -5.03
C PHE A 162 6.88 18.20 -4.11
N THR A 163 6.33 19.11 -3.32
CA THR A 163 7.11 20.02 -2.47
C THR A 163 7.48 19.37 -1.15
N GLN A 164 8.75 19.47 -0.75
CA GLN A 164 9.24 18.92 0.53
C GLN A 164 8.48 19.52 1.72
N GLY A 165 8.11 18.68 2.68
CA GLY A 165 7.42 19.11 3.90
C GLY A 165 5.96 19.54 3.70
N GLU A 166 5.42 19.49 2.47
CA GLU A 166 4.03 19.83 2.22
C GLU A 166 3.09 18.89 2.99
N GLU A 167 2.25 19.45 3.86
CA GLU A 167 1.25 18.69 4.62
C GLU A 167 -0.12 18.67 3.94
N HIS A 168 -0.50 19.79 3.32
CA HIS A 168 -1.81 20.01 2.72
C HIS A 168 -1.71 19.97 1.20
N SER A 169 -2.20 18.89 0.59
CA SER A 169 -2.17 18.69 -0.86
C SER A 169 -3.41 17.90 -1.30
N LEU A 170 -3.60 17.74 -2.62
CA LEU A 170 -4.69 17.02 -3.31
C LEU A 170 -4.77 15.48 -3.04
N GLY A 171 -4.64 15.07 -1.78
CA GLY A 171 -4.74 13.71 -1.28
C GLY A 171 -3.40 13.07 -0.90
N ASP A 172 -3.47 12.05 -0.06
CA ASP A 172 -2.30 11.36 0.51
C ASP A 172 -1.74 10.22 -0.36
N HIS A 173 -2.31 10.02 -1.54
CA HIS A 173 -1.87 9.01 -2.50
C HIS A 173 -0.40 9.16 -2.91
N ARG A 174 0.21 10.34 -2.74
CA ARG A 174 1.62 10.61 -3.06
C ARG A 174 2.58 10.01 -2.03
N ARG A 175 2.11 9.72 -0.81
CA ARG A 175 2.94 9.31 0.33
C ARG A 175 2.91 7.78 0.53
N GLN A 176 3.96 7.07 0.13
CA GLN A 176 4.04 5.62 0.38
C GLN A 176 4.51 5.37 1.81
N MET A 177 5.53 6.10 2.27
CA MET A 177 6.05 5.97 3.63
C MET A 177 5.01 6.28 4.72
N LEU A 178 3.99 7.11 4.45
CA LEU A 178 2.91 7.45 5.38
C LEU A 178 2.21 6.19 5.91
N PHE A 179 1.99 5.19 5.04
CA PHE A 179 1.33 3.95 5.41
C PHE A 179 2.12 3.13 6.43
N PHE A 180 3.43 3.33 6.51
CA PHE A 180 4.32 2.61 7.41
C PHE A 180 4.74 3.46 8.62
N CYS A 181 4.78 4.78 8.50
CA CYS A 181 5.18 5.69 9.57
C CYS A 181 4.19 5.66 10.76
N GLY A 182 2.89 5.61 10.47
CA GLY A 182 1.81 5.44 11.44
C GLY A 182 0.97 6.68 11.68
N GLN A 183 0.16 6.66 12.74
CA GLN A 183 -0.90 7.66 13.01
C GLN A 183 -0.40 9.01 13.60
N ASN A 184 0.90 9.20 13.80
CA ASN A 184 1.42 10.50 14.26
C ASN A 184 1.40 11.52 13.11
N ARG A 185 0.41 12.42 13.13
CA ARG A 185 0.19 13.39 12.04
C ARG A 185 1.36 14.33 11.83
N GLU A 186 1.85 14.95 12.90
CA GLU A 186 2.95 15.93 12.86
C GLU A 186 4.22 15.32 12.28
N LEU A 187 4.54 14.08 12.68
CA LEU A 187 5.77 13.41 12.22
C LEU A 187 5.61 12.82 10.81
N CYS A 188 4.46 12.22 10.50
CA CYS A 188 4.29 11.38 9.31
C CYS A 188 3.67 12.08 8.10
N MET A 189 2.93 13.19 8.28
CA MET A 189 2.30 13.92 7.17
C MET A 189 3.27 14.76 6.32
N PRO A 190 4.31 15.41 6.88
CA PRO A 190 5.22 16.22 6.08
C PRO A 190 5.80 15.40 4.92
N PHE A 191 5.50 15.84 3.69
CA PHE A 191 5.82 15.07 2.50
C PHE A 191 7.34 14.85 2.35
N ASN A 192 7.72 13.61 2.03
CA ASN A 192 9.11 13.21 1.81
C ASN A 192 10.04 13.60 2.99
N SER A 193 9.52 13.54 4.23
CA SER A 193 10.30 13.87 5.45
C SER A 193 11.28 12.76 5.83
N TYR A 194 12.49 13.16 6.23
CA TYR A 194 13.50 12.24 6.77
C TYR A 194 13.02 11.55 8.06
N GLN A 195 12.37 12.28 8.97
CA GLN A 195 11.88 11.72 10.22
C GLN A 195 10.77 10.68 9.99
N ALA A 196 9.85 10.99 9.06
CA ALA A 196 8.81 10.05 8.65
C ALA A 196 9.40 8.77 8.05
N MET A 197 10.41 8.90 7.19
CA MET A 197 11.13 7.76 6.62
C MET A 197 11.80 6.91 7.70
N GLN A 198 12.55 7.51 8.63
CA GLN A 198 13.23 6.74 9.69
C GLN A 198 12.21 6.01 10.58
N ARG A 199 11.09 6.65 10.92
CA ARG A 199 10.02 5.99 11.68
C ARG A 199 9.39 4.84 10.89
N ALA A 200 9.13 5.03 9.60
CA ALA A 200 8.61 4.00 8.71
C ALA A 200 9.55 2.79 8.63
N LYS A 201 10.85 3.01 8.43
CA LYS A 201 11.88 1.95 8.43
C LYS A 201 11.86 1.17 9.75
N ARG A 202 11.83 1.87 10.88
CA ARG A 202 11.76 1.25 12.21
C ARG A 202 10.50 0.40 12.41
N ASN A 203 9.34 0.87 11.95
CA ASN A 203 8.11 0.10 12.05
C ASN A 203 8.16 -1.14 11.13
N VAL A 204 8.71 -1.02 9.93
CA VAL A 204 8.94 -2.15 9.01
C VAL A 204 9.79 -3.24 9.68
N GLU A 205 10.92 -2.89 10.28
CA GLU A 205 11.77 -3.86 10.98
C GLU A 205 11.07 -4.55 12.15
N ASN A 206 10.37 -3.77 12.97
CA ASN A 206 9.87 -4.26 14.26
C ASN A 206 8.53 -5.00 14.17
N TYR A 207 7.70 -4.69 13.16
CA TYR A 207 6.30 -5.12 13.17
C TYR A 207 5.86 -5.82 11.89
N TYR A 208 6.48 -5.53 10.74
CA TYR A 208 6.04 -6.14 9.48
C TYR A 208 6.72 -7.50 9.28
N SER A 209 5.90 -8.54 9.15
CA SER A 209 6.37 -9.88 8.79
C SER A 209 6.97 -9.89 7.38
N VAL A 210 6.23 -9.34 6.40
CA VAL A 210 6.69 -9.27 5.01
C VAL A 210 6.30 -7.93 4.38
N VAL A 211 7.26 -7.27 3.74
CA VAL A 211 7.03 -6.10 2.88
C VAL A 211 7.59 -6.41 1.49
N GLY A 212 6.72 -6.86 0.58
CA GLY A 212 7.15 -7.33 -0.73
C GLY A 212 7.04 -6.31 -1.85
N THR A 213 7.40 -6.71 -3.07
CA THR A 213 7.14 -5.94 -4.29
C THR A 213 6.90 -6.85 -5.48
N TRP A 214 5.92 -6.50 -6.33
CA TRP A 214 5.69 -7.26 -7.57
C TRP A 214 6.82 -7.14 -8.59
N GLU A 215 7.74 -6.18 -8.40
CA GLU A 215 8.98 -6.09 -9.18
C GLU A 215 9.90 -7.30 -8.93
N GLU A 216 9.78 -7.94 -7.76
CA GLU A 216 10.48 -9.16 -7.33
C GLU A 216 9.45 -10.23 -6.91
N THR A 217 8.55 -10.59 -7.85
CA THR A 217 7.38 -11.43 -7.55
C THR A 217 7.74 -12.78 -6.92
N ASN A 218 8.73 -13.49 -7.48
CA ASN A 218 9.15 -14.80 -6.96
C ASN A 218 9.62 -14.70 -5.52
N ILE A 219 10.50 -13.75 -5.21
CA ILE A 219 11.03 -13.53 -3.87
C ILE A 219 9.88 -13.21 -2.91
N THR A 220 8.99 -12.30 -3.30
CA THR A 220 7.83 -11.92 -2.47
C THR A 220 6.94 -13.12 -2.13
N LEU A 221 6.60 -13.96 -3.13
CA LEU A 221 5.73 -15.11 -2.91
C LEU A 221 6.42 -16.19 -2.07
N THR A 222 7.70 -16.47 -2.32
CA THR A 222 8.49 -17.42 -1.54
C THR A 222 8.61 -17.00 -0.08
N VAL A 223 8.89 -15.72 0.21
CA VAL A 223 8.98 -15.24 1.60
C VAL A 223 7.62 -15.33 2.30
N LEU A 224 6.53 -14.96 1.63
CA LEU A 224 5.17 -15.12 2.19
C LEU A 224 4.85 -16.59 2.52
N GLU A 225 5.18 -17.51 1.63
CA GLU A 225 5.00 -18.96 1.84
C GLU A 225 5.74 -19.47 3.07
N HIS A 226 6.98 -19.03 3.30
CA HIS A 226 7.80 -19.52 4.39
C HIS A 226 7.51 -18.83 5.72
N TYR A 227 7.21 -17.52 5.71
CA TYR A 227 7.02 -16.77 6.95
C TYR A 227 5.59 -16.91 7.48
N ILE A 228 4.60 -17.05 6.60
CA ILE A 228 3.18 -17.07 6.97
C ILE A 228 2.47 -18.27 6.27
N PRO A 229 2.93 -19.51 6.49
CA PRO A 229 2.51 -20.69 5.72
C PRO A 229 1.01 -21.01 5.85
N ARG A 230 0.40 -20.73 7.02
CA ARG A 230 -1.05 -20.92 7.22
C ARG A 230 -1.90 -20.18 6.20
N PHE A 231 -1.47 -18.99 5.77
CA PHE A 231 -2.22 -18.15 4.84
C PHE A 231 -1.70 -18.24 3.41
N PHE A 232 -0.39 -18.50 3.24
CA PHE A 232 0.29 -18.35 1.96
C PHE A 232 0.92 -19.62 1.39
N SER A 233 0.84 -20.79 2.04
CA SER A 233 1.37 -22.02 1.46
C SER A 233 0.82 -22.28 0.06
N GLY A 234 1.69 -22.50 -0.94
CA GLY A 234 1.31 -22.65 -2.34
C GLY A 234 0.85 -21.35 -3.04
N ALA A 235 1.16 -20.18 -2.48
CA ALA A 235 0.93 -18.87 -3.12
C ALA A 235 1.63 -18.74 -4.47
N THR A 236 2.86 -19.24 -4.60
CA THR A 236 3.64 -19.22 -5.84
C THR A 236 2.91 -19.98 -6.93
N GLU A 237 2.54 -21.23 -6.64
CA GLU A 237 1.78 -22.10 -7.55
C GLU A 237 0.46 -21.43 -7.97
N THR A 238 -0.33 -21.00 -6.98
CA THR A 238 -1.66 -20.39 -7.19
C THR A 238 -1.57 -19.10 -8.02
N TYR A 239 -0.56 -18.27 -7.76
CA TYR A 239 -0.33 -17.05 -8.52
C TYR A 239 -0.04 -17.34 -9.99
N TYR A 240 0.87 -18.28 -10.29
CA TYR A 240 1.27 -18.58 -11.66
C TYR A 240 0.17 -19.30 -12.45
N GLN A 241 -0.61 -20.18 -11.82
CA GLN A 241 -1.79 -20.80 -12.43
C GLN A 241 -2.88 -19.75 -12.77
N ALA A 242 -3.08 -18.77 -11.90
CA ALA A 242 -4.09 -17.72 -12.09
C ALA A 242 -3.54 -16.45 -12.77
N LYS A 243 -2.28 -16.44 -13.22
CA LYS A 243 -1.53 -15.24 -13.63
C LYS A 243 -2.30 -14.36 -14.62
N ASN A 244 -2.86 -14.96 -15.66
CA ASN A 244 -3.63 -14.24 -16.68
C ASN A 244 -4.86 -13.54 -16.09
N ARG A 245 -5.61 -14.24 -15.22
CA ARG A 245 -6.77 -13.68 -14.52
C ARG A 245 -6.35 -12.58 -13.56
N LEU A 246 -5.28 -12.80 -12.79
CA LEU A 246 -4.77 -11.85 -11.79
C LEU A 246 -4.22 -10.55 -12.42
N HIS A 247 -3.60 -10.63 -13.60
CA HIS A 247 -3.14 -9.45 -14.34
C HIS A 247 -4.27 -8.61 -14.94
N GLN A 248 -5.45 -9.21 -15.17
CA GLN A 248 -6.61 -8.48 -15.71
C GLN A 248 -7.36 -7.66 -14.65
N VAL A 249 -7.15 -7.94 -13.35
CA VAL A 249 -7.93 -7.36 -12.23
C VAL A 249 -7.91 -5.83 -12.19
N ASN A 250 -6.92 -5.16 -12.80
CA ASN A 250 -6.94 -3.69 -12.88
C ASN A 250 -5.99 -3.09 -13.93
N ARG A 251 -6.09 -3.57 -15.16
CA ARG A 251 -5.23 -3.09 -16.24
C ARG A 251 -5.64 -1.66 -16.63
N ASN A 252 -4.74 -0.71 -16.39
CA ASN A 252 -4.86 0.60 -17.03
C ASN A 252 -4.13 0.52 -18.37
N SER A 253 -4.90 0.37 -19.44
CA SER A 253 -4.39 0.12 -20.80
C SER A 253 -3.64 1.31 -21.40
N ILE A 254 -3.79 2.51 -20.84
CA ILE A 254 -3.17 3.73 -21.36
C ILE A 254 -2.22 4.29 -20.29
N LYS A 255 -0.93 4.02 -20.48
CA LYS A 255 0.16 4.63 -19.71
C LYS A 255 1.27 5.03 -20.69
N PRO A 256 1.22 6.26 -21.22
CA PRO A 256 2.31 6.82 -22.00
C PRO A 256 3.64 6.71 -21.25
N SER A 257 4.72 6.47 -21.99
CA SER A 257 6.06 6.59 -21.44
C SER A 257 6.29 8.02 -20.96
N VAL A 258 7.00 8.16 -19.85
CA VAL A 258 7.38 9.45 -19.28
C VAL A 258 8.84 9.70 -19.62
N SER A 259 9.15 10.91 -20.07
CA SER A 259 10.50 11.32 -20.46
C SER A 259 11.49 11.23 -19.30
N GLN A 260 12.77 11.13 -19.66
CA GLN A 260 13.86 11.07 -18.70
C GLN A 260 13.96 12.35 -17.85
N GLU A 261 13.72 13.52 -18.45
CA GLU A 261 13.67 14.81 -17.76
C GLU A 261 12.64 14.81 -16.61
N VAL A 262 11.41 14.38 -16.88
CA VAL A 262 10.36 14.29 -15.86
C VAL A 262 10.74 13.28 -14.78
N ARG A 263 11.34 12.14 -15.15
CA ARG A 263 11.83 11.16 -14.16
C ARG A 263 12.88 11.78 -13.24
N GLU A 264 13.83 12.54 -13.78
CA GLU A 264 14.89 13.21 -13.01
C GLU A 264 14.33 14.25 -12.04
N ILE A 265 13.35 15.05 -12.46
CA ILE A 265 12.63 15.99 -11.58
C ILE A 265 12.01 15.22 -10.40
N LEU A 266 11.34 14.11 -10.68
CA LEU A 266 10.68 13.31 -9.64
C LEU A 266 11.69 12.61 -8.72
N HIS A 267 12.81 12.11 -9.25
CA HIS A 267 13.88 11.52 -8.44
C HIS A 267 14.46 12.52 -7.44
N LYS A 268 14.60 13.81 -7.83
CA LYS A 268 15.04 14.88 -6.93
C LYS A 268 14.00 15.21 -5.85
N ASN A 269 12.71 15.09 -6.17
CA ASN A 269 11.63 15.46 -5.26
C ASN A 269 11.14 14.31 -4.35
N LEU A 270 11.56 13.06 -4.60
CA LEU A 270 11.08 11.85 -3.92
C LEU A 270 12.21 11.08 -3.22
N THR A 271 13.29 11.77 -2.85
CA THR A 271 14.52 11.15 -2.31
C THR A 271 14.25 10.19 -1.16
N ASN A 272 13.51 10.61 -0.13
CA ASN A 272 13.20 9.80 1.05
C ASN A 272 12.16 8.70 0.75
N GLU A 273 11.19 8.94 -0.15
CA GLU A 273 10.28 7.88 -0.63
C GLU A 273 11.04 6.78 -1.38
N ILE A 274 12.02 7.15 -2.20
CA ILE A 274 12.85 6.21 -2.97
C ILE A 274 13.79 5.45 -2.04
N GLU A 275 14.43 6.14 -1.10
CA GLU A 275 15.28 5.50 -0.10
C GLU A 275 14.48 4.51 0.76
N PHE A 276 13.26 4.86 1.18
CA PHE A 276 12.36 3.94 1.88
C PHE A 276 11.99 2.72 1.03
N TYR A 277 11.65 2.91 -0.25
CA TYR A 277 11.38 1.81 -1.18
C TYR A 277 12.59 0.87 -1.32
N ASN A 278 13.79 1.41 -1.52
CA ASN A 278 15.01 0.62 -1.65
C ASN A 278 15.34 -0.14 -0.38
N PHE A 279 15.13 0.47 0.79
CA PHE A 279 15.25 -0.19 2.08
C PHE A 279 14.31 -1.41 2.19
N CYS A 280 13.03 -1.23 1.86
CA CYS A 280 12.06 -2.33 1.89
C CYS A 280 12.38 -3.44 0.87
N LYS A 281 12.97 -3.08 -0.29
CA LYS A 281 13.39 -4.05 -1.30
C LYS A 281 14.63 -4.84 -0.86
N GLN A 282 15.52 -4.21 -0.09
CA GLN A 282 16.75 -4.82 0.41
C GLN A 282 16.52 -5.76 1.59
N ARG A 283 15.56 -5.42 2.46
CA ARG A 283 15.15 -6.21 3.63
C ARG A 283 14.51 -7.53 3.23
#